data_AF-A0A4Q7NFE0-F1
#
_entry.id   AF-A0A4Q7NFE0-F1
#
_cell.length_a   1.000
_cell.length_b   1.000
_cell.length_c   1.000
_cell.angle_alpha   90.00
_cell.angle_beta   90.00
_cell.angle_gamma   90.00
#
_symmetry.space_group_name_H-M   'P 1'
#
loop_
_entity.id
_entity.type
_entity.pdbx_description
1 polymer ?
#
loop_
_entity_poly.entity_id
_entity_poly.type
_entity_poly.pdbx_seq_one_letter_code
_entity_poly.pdbx_strand_id
1 'polypeptide(L)'
;MQAASLAPRAGWQWVRDGLALFRLQPMAMFTWALTVGFMVLVASILAPVGPLLFVVGMPAITVMTLEACRAIEQGRTVLPLRLFQVLKAPGLFKKLLAMGALYVAAVLVAGLVAFLPFADGLSEAMSGLSSDDVAGVLAAMRAPIALFGILYVIIAGLFWHAPALVAWHRLGIRKALFFSGIACWRNKGAFLMYGATWLLVVLALELGGGLLEAVGMSPTISGLIQMPFNFVAAAVLYCSFYPTYTSVFGAPPAPGFGNGS
;
A
#
# COMPACT_ATOMS: atom_id res chain seq x y z
N MET A 1 -6.46 22.56 1.29
CA MET A 1 -7.52 21.55 1.02
C MET A 1 -8.09 21.10 2.34
N GLN A 2 -9.41 21.01 2.46
CA GLN A 2 -10.08 20.59 3.69
C GLN A 2 -10.36 19.09 3.58
N ALA A 3 -9.78 18.29 4.49
CA ALA A 3 -10.06 16.87 4.58
C ALA A 3 -11.31 16.65 5.44
N ALA A 4 -12.27 15.86 4.94
CA ALA A 4 -13.45 15.47 5.68
C ALA A 4 -13.06 14.66 6.93
N SER A 5 -13.93 14.66 7.94
CA SER A 5 -13.85 13.77 9.10
C SER A 5 -14.96 12.74 9.02
N LEU A 6 -14.58 11.48 8.99
CA LEU A 6 -15.47 10.35 8.74
C LEU A 6 -15.62 9.49 10.00
N ALA A 7 -16.78 8.84 10.13
CA ALA A 7 -16.99 7.84 11.18
C ALA A 7 -16.16 6.57 10.91
N PRO A 8 -15.78 5.79 11.95
CA PRO A 8 -14.99 4.57 11.78
C PRO A 8 -15.56 3.57 10.76
N ARG A 9 -16.88 3.48 10.65
CA ARG A 9 -17.57 2.62 9.66
C ARG A 9 -17.18 2.91 8.20
N ALA A 10 -16.64 4.09 7.90
CA ALA A 10 -16.15 4.44 6.57
C ALA A 10 -15.03 3.51 6.10
N GLY A 11 -14.21 2.98 7.02
CA GLY A 11 -13.15 2.03 6.67
C GLY A 11 -13.68 0.75 6.02
N TRP A 12 -14.73 0.16 6.60
CA TRP A 12 -15.42 -0.98 6.00
C TRP A 12 -16.09 -0.60 4.67
N GLN A 13 -16.68 0.59 4.60
CA GLN A 13 -17.33 1.08 3.37
C GLN A 13 -16.33 1.22 2.22
N TRP A 14 -15.10 1.69 2.46
CA TRP A 14 -14.06 1.78 1.43
C TRP A 14 -13.73 0.43 0.78
N VAL A 15 -13.74 -0.65 1.57
CA VAL A 15 -13.52 -2.01 1.05
C VAL A 15 -14.70 -2.44 0.18
N ARG A 16 -15.94 -2.16 0.61
CA ARG A 16 -17.15 -2.44 -0.17
C ARG A 16 -17.20 -1.66 -1.48
N ASP A 17 -16.85 -0.38 -1.44
CA ASP A 17 -16.81 0.49 -2.62
C ASP A 17 -15.69 0.06 -3.57
N GLY A 18 -14.53 -0.36 -3.03
CA GLY A 18 -13.46 -0.98 -3.82
C GLY A 18 -13.91 -2.26 -4.52
N LEU A 19 -14.67 -3.12 -3.83
CA LEU A 19 -15.25 -4.32 -4.45
C LEU A 19 -16.29 -3.97 -5.52
N ALA A 20 -17.11 -2.94 -5.30
CA ALA A 20 -18.05 -2.46 -6.30
C ALA A 20 -17.35 -1.95 -7.56
N LEU A 21 -16.27 -1.17 -7.40
CA LEU A 21 -15.43 -0.71 -8.52
C LEU A 21 -14.76 -1.88 -9.26
N PHE A 22 -14.19 -2.84 -8.53
CA PHE A 22 -13.60 -4.04 -9.12
C PHE A 22 -14.61 -4.79 -10.00
N ARG A 23 -15.86 -4.94 -9.53
CA ARG A 23 -16.92 -5.65 -10.27
C ARG A 23 -17.31 -5.00 -11.60
N LEU A 24 -17.05 -3.71 -11.79
CA LEU A 24 -17.32 -3.03 -13.05
C LEU A 24 -16.36 -3.46 -14.16
N GLN A 25 -15.07 -3.68 -13.85
CA GLN A 25 -14.08 -4.20 -14.80
C GLN A 25 -13.08 -5.17 -14.12
N PRO A 26 -13.51 -6.40 -13.75
CA PRO A 26 -12.69 -7.33 -12.98
C PRO A 26 -11.40 -7.70 -13.69
N MET A 27 -11.47 -7.96 -15.00
CA MET A 27 -10.31 -8.36 -15.80
C MET A 27 -9.25 -7.26 -15.85
N ALA A 28 -9.65 -5.99 -15.97
CA ALA A 28 -8.69 -4.88 -16.03
C ALA A 28 -7.91 -4.76 -14.72
N MET A 29 -8.60 -4.82 -13.58
CA MET A 29 -7.97 -4.70 -12.26
C MET A 29 -7.22 -5.97 -11.83
N PHE A 30 -7.68 -7.15 -12.26
CA PHE A 30 -6.95 -8.39 -12.09
C PHE A 30 -5.64 -8.40 -12.90
N THR A 31 -5.68 -8.01 -14.18
CA THR A 31 -4.47 -7.85 -14.99
C THR A 31 -3.53 -6.77 -14.42
N TRP A 32 -4.09 -5.68 -13.86
CA TRP A 32 -3.27 -4.71 -13.14
C TRP A 32 -2.60 -5.31 -11.91
N ALA A 33 -3.32 -6.11 -11.11
CA ALA A 33 -2.74 -6.79 -9.96
C ALA A 33 -1.63 -7.78 -10.36
N LEU A 34 -1.83 -8.54 -11.44
CA LEU A 34 -0.79 -9.38 -12.03
C LEU A 34 0.41 -8.58 -12.51
N THR A 35 0.19 -7.41 -13.11
CA THR A 35 1.26 -6.52 -13.59
C THR A 35 2.13 -6.04 -12.43
N VAL A 36 1.50 -5.60 -11.32
CA VAL A 36 2.21 -5.21 -10.11
C VAL A 36 2.92 -6.41 -9.48
N GLY A 37 2.27 -7.57 -9.41
CA GLY A 37 2.90 -8.81 -8.93
C GLY A 37 4.14 -9.21 -9.75
N PHE A 38 4.09 -9.05 -11.07
CA PHE A 38 5.24 -9.26 -11.94
C PHE A 38 6.37 -8.26 -11.66
N MET A 39 6.04 -6.98 -11.42
CA MET A 39 7.05 -5.99 -11.00
C MET A 39 7.71 -6.37 -9.67
N VAL A 40 6.93 -6.87 -8.70
CA VAL A 40 7.45 -7.38 -7.42
C VAL A 40 8.39 -8.57 -7.68
N LEU A 41 7.99 -9.52 -8.51
CA LEU A 41 8.83 -10.68 -8.87
C LEU A 41 10.17 -10.25 -9.48
N VAL A 42 10.15 -9.33 -10.45
CA VAL A 42 11.37 -8.79 -11.07
C VAL A 42 12.23 -8.07 -10.02
N ALA A 43 11.61 -7.28 -9.14
CA ALA A 43 12.31 -6.61 -8.05
C ALA A 43 12.99 -7.60 -7.10
N SER A 44 12.31 -8.70 -6.75
CA SER A 44 12.88 -9.76 -5.90
C SER A 44 14.07 -10.46 -6.56
N ILE A 45 14.03 -10.73 -7.87
CA ILE A 45 15.16 -11.32 -8.62
C ILE A 45 16.39 -10.40 -8.60
N LEU A 46 16.18 -9.09 -8.59
CA LEU A 46 17.24 -8.08 -8.58
C LEU A 46 17.70 -7.71 -7.14
N ALA A 47 17.44 -8.55 -6.15
CA ALA A 47 17.87 -8.31 -4.77
C ALA A 47 19.41 -8.14 -4.67
N PRO A 48 19.90 -7.23 -3.80
CA PRO A 48 19.13 -6.46 -2.81
C PRO A 48 18.59 -5.12 -3.33
N VAL A 49 18.95 -4.70 -4.54
CA VAL A 49 18.62 -3.34 -5.06
C VAL A 49 17.19 -3.26 -5.59
N GLY A 50 16.69 -4.31 -6.22
CA GLY A 50 15.36 -4.35 -6.84
C GLY A 50 14.21 -3.98 -5.90
N PRO A 51 14.13 -4.51 -4.67
CA PRO A 51 13.07 -4.14 -3.73
C PRO A 51 13.08 -2.65 -3.37
N LEU A 52 14.27 -2.04 -3.23
CA LEU A 52 14.39 -0.59 -2.98
C LEU A 52 13.85 0.21 -4.16
N LEU A 53 14.20 -0.17 -5.40
CA LEU A 53 13.68 0.49 -6.61
C LEU A 53 12.16 0.35 -6.73
N PHE A 54 11.61 -0.81 -6.37
CA PHE A 54 10.16 -1.03 -6.36
C PHE A 54 9.48 -0.09 -5.37
N VAL A 55 9.98 0.01 -4.13
CA VAL A 55 9.44 0.94 -3.12
C VAL A 55 9.54 2.40 -3.58
N VAL A 56 10.64 2.80 -4.23
CA VAL A 56 10.76 4.13 -4.83
C VAL A 56 9.72 4.36 -5.94
N GLY A 57 9.35 3.32 -6.68
CA GLY A 57 8.32 3.35 -7.72
C GLY A 57 6.87 3.34 -7.21
N MET A 58 6.64 2.96 -5.95
CA MET A 58 5.29 2.79 -5.39
C MET A 58 4.37 4.02 -5.55
N PRO A 59 4.81 5.27 -5.33
CA PRO A 59 3.97 6.45 -5.57
C PRO A 59 3.42 6.53 -7.01
N ALA A 60 4.20 6.09 -8.01
CA ALA A 60 3.75 6.03 -9.40
C ALA A 60 2.73 4.91 -9.61
N ILE A 61 2.94 3.74 -9.01
CA ILE A 61 1.99 2.62 -9.04
C ILE A 61 0.66 3.02 -8.39
N THR A 62 0.70 3.71 -7.26
CA THR A 62 -0.49 4.25 -6.58
C THR A 62 -1.25 5.21 -7.49
N VAL A 63 -0.58 6.18 -8.12
CA VAL A 63 -1.25 7.13 -9.03
C VAL A 63 -1.88 6.41 -10.23
N MET A 64 -1.18 5.45 -10.85
CA MET A 64 -1.73 4.64 -11.95
C MET A 64 -2.96 3.83 -11.51
N THR A 65 -2.92 3.27 -10.31
CA THR A 65 -4.04 2.52 -9.72
C THR A 65 -5.27 3.41 -9.52
N LEU A 66 -5.07 4.61 -8.96
CA LEU A 66 -6.15 5.56 -8.73
C LEU A 66 -6.75 6.08 -10.03
N GLU A 67 -5.93 6.28 -11.06
CA GLU A 67 -6.39 6.65 -12.40
C GLU A 67 -7.19 5.54 -13.09
N ALA A 68 -6.80 4.27 -12.89
CA ALA A 68 -7.59 3.13 -13.34
C ALA A 68 -8.99 3.14 -12.69
N CYS A 69 -9.05 3.30 -11.37
CA CYS A 69 -10.31 3.34 -10.63
C CYS A 69 -11.19 4.51 -11.06
N ARG A 70 -10.60 5.71 -11.24
CA ARG A 70 -11.29 6.88 -11.75
C ARG A 70 -11.85 6.66 -13.17
N ALA A 71 -11.11 5.98 -14.04
CA ALA A 71 -11.59 5.65 -15.38
C ALA A 71 -12.76 4.64 -15.34
N ILE A 72 -12.67 3.62 -14.47
CA ILE A 72 -13.73 2.63 -14.26
C ILE A 72 -15.00 3.28 -13.73
N GLU A 73 -14.90 4.15 -12.72
CA GLU A 73 -16.04 4.91 -12.17
C GLU A 73 -16.74 5.75 -13.25
N GLN A 74 -15.97 6.29 -14.20
CA GLN A 74 -16.48 7.07 -15.33
C GLN A 74 -16.96 6.21 -16.52
N GLY A 75 -17.05 4.89 -16.37
CA GLY A 75 -17.49 3.98 -17.42
C GLY A 75 -16.50 3.79 -18.57
N ARG A 76 -15.23 4.20 -18.41
CA ARG A 76 -14.19 4.08 -19.45
C ARG A 76 -13.43 2.77 -19.30
N THR A 77 -13.18 2.09 -20.41
CA THR A 77 -12.38 0.85 -20.44
C THR A 77 -10.93 1.12 -20.02
N VAL A 78 -10.44 0.36 -19.04
CA VAL A 78 -9.06 0.43 -18.57
C VAL A 78 -8.19 -0.58 -19.31
N LEU A 79 -7.10 -0.10 -19.89
CA LEU A 79 -6.02 -0.92 -20.44
C LEU A 79 -4.77 -0.72 -19.56
N PRO A 80 -4.29 -1.74 -18.83
CA PRO A 80 -3.18 -1.62 -17.89
C PRO A 80 -1.94 -0.93 -18.45
N LEU A 81 -1.54 -1.26 -19.69
CA LEU A 81 -0.39 -0.64 -20.36
C LEU A 81 -0.59 0.86 -20.66
N ARG A 82 -1.84 1.32 -20.80
CA ARG A 82 -2.12 2.75 -21.00
C ARG A 82 -2.03 3.55 -19.71
N LEU A 83 -2.06 2.93 -18.53
CA LEU A 83 -1.94 3.64 -17.24
C LEU A 83 -0.60 4.35 -17.10
N PHE A 84 0.47 3.82 -17.69
CA PHE A 84 1.78 4.48 -17.74
C PHE A 84 1.75 5.85 -18.44
N GLN A 85 0.76 6.12 -19.29
CA GLN A 85 0.62 7.43 -19.94
C GLN A 85 0.36 8.55 -18.93
N VAL A 86 -0.25 8.26 -17.78
CA VAL A 86 -0.46 9.23 -16.69
C VAL A 86 0.86 9.85 -16.22
N LEU A 87 1.94 9.04 -16.22
CA LEU A 87 3.25 9.48 -15.76
C LEU A 87 3.96 10.42 -16.74
N LYS A 88 3.48 10.54 -17.99
CA LYS A 88 4.03 11.47 -18.99
C LYS A 88 3.70 12.93 -18.69
N ALA A 89 2.83 13.21 -17.73
CA ALA A 89 2.55 14.57 -17.29
C ALA A 89 3.87 15.29 -16.88
N PRO A 90 4.15 16.51 -17.40
CA PRO A 90 5.43 17.17 -17.20
C PRO A 90 5.86 17.26 -15.73
N GLY A 91 7.01 16.67 -15.41
CA GLY A 91 7.60 16.68 -14.07
C GLY A 91 6.92 15.81 -13.01
N LEU A 92 5.79 15.15 -13.32
CA LEU A 92 5.06 14.31 -12.35
C LEU A 92 5.89 13.08 -11.97
N PHE A 93 6.40 12.32 -12.95
CA PHE A 93 7.17 11.11 -12.68
C PHE A 93 8.40 11.37 -11.79
N LYS A 94 9.15 12.44 -12.08
CA LYS A 94 10.30 12.86 -11.25
C LYS A 94 9.89 13.17 -9.81
N LYS A 95 8.75 13.86 -9.61
CA LYS A 95 8.23 14.16 -8.26
C LYS A 95 7.80 12.89 -7.52
N LEU A 96 7.18 11.94 -8.21
CA LEU A 96 6.75 10.67 -7.61
C LEU A 96 7.96 9.80 -7.21
N LEU A 97 9.00 9.71 -8.04
CA LEU A 97 10.25 9.04 -7.67
C LEU A 97 10.96 9.74 -6.49
N ALA A 98 11.01 11.07 -6.50
CA ALA A 98 11.58 11.82 -5.36
C ALA A 98 10.80 11.55 -4.07
N MET A 99 9.47 11.41 -4.15
CA MET A 99 8.63 11.04 -3.02
C MET A 99 8.92 9.60 -2.55
N GLY A 100 9.09 8.65 -3.47
CA GLY A 100 9.46 7.28 -3.12
C GLY A 100 10.83 7.19 -2.45
N ALA A 101 11.82 7.92 -2.96
CA ALA A 101 13.13 8.03 -2.33
C ALA A 101 13.05 8.64 -0.93
N LEU A 102 12.24 9.69 -0.75
CA LEU A 102 11.99 10.29 0.56
C LEU A 102 11.30 9.32 1.53
N TYR A 103 10.37 8.49 1.05
CA TYR A 103 9.73 7.45 1.85
C TYR A 103 10.76 6.41 2.32
N VAL A 104 11.61 5.90 1.43
CA VAL A 104 12.70 4.97 1.79
C VAL A 104 13.62 5.59 2.84
N ALA A 105 14.06 6.83 2.62
CA ALA A 105 14.90 7.54 3.58
C ALA A 105 14.22 7.67 4.95
N ALA A 106 12.92 8.02 4.99
CA ALA A 106 12.17 8.15 6.23
C ALA A 106 12.05 6.80 6.98
N VAL A 107 11.79 5.71 6.26
CA VAL A 107 11.71 4.36 6.85
C VAL A 107 13.08 3.91 7.39
N LEU A 108 14.17 4.15 6.66
CA LEU A 108 15.52 3.84 7.11
C LEU A 108 15.89 4.63 8.36
N VAL A 109 15.62 5.94 8.38
CA VAL A 109 15.84 6.78 9.57
C VAL A 109 15.00 6.30 10.74
N ALA A 110 13.74 5.93 10.53
CA ALA A 110 12.89 5.36 11.58
C ALA A 110 13.46 4.04 12.11
N GLY A 111 14.00 3.18 11.25
CA GLY A 111 14.70 1.95 11.65
C GLY A 111 15.93 2.27 12.50
N LEU A 112 16.78 3.20 12.07
CA LEU A 112 17.95 3.62 12.85
C LEU A 112 17.53 4.16 14.22
N VAL A 113 16.58 5.09 14.28
CA VAL A 113 16.09 5.67 15.54
C VAL A 113 15.48 4.61 16.45
N ALA A 114 14.76 3.64 15.89
CA ALA A 114 14.09 2.61 16.67
C ALA A 114 15.04 1.54 17.20
N PHE A 115 16.10 1.18 16.46
CA PHE A 115 16.96 0.04 16.79
C PHE A 115 18.32 0.43 17.38
N LEU A 116 18.91 1.59 17.02
CA LEU A 116 20.21 2.03 17.56
C LEU A 116 20.29 2.06 19.09
N PRO A 117 19.28 2.59 19.82
CA PRO A 117 19.32 2.64 21.28
C PRO A 117 19.33 1.27 21.96
N PHE A 118 18.97 0.21 21.22
CA PHE A 118 18.86 -1.16 21.72
C PHE A 118 19.98 -2.07 21.20
N ALA A 119 20.96 -1.52 20.46
CA ALA A 119 21.97 -2.30 19.73
C ALA A 119 22.78 -3.24 20.64
N ASP A 120 23.17 -2.79 21.84
CA ASP A 120 23.96 -3.60 22.77
C ASP A 120 23.16 -4.80 23.30
N GLY A 121 21.91 -4.57 23.74
CA GLY A 121 21.03 -5.63 24.22
C GLY A 121 20.61 -6.62 23.11
N LEU A 122 20.47 -6.15 21.87
CA LEU A 122 20.27 -7.00 20.70
C LEU A 122 21.52 -7.85 20.41
N SER A 123 22.71 -7.27 20.49
CA SER A 123 23.98 -7.96 20.27
C SER A 123 24.22 -9.05 21.33
N GLU A 124 23.95 -8.74 22.60
CA GLU A 124 24.03 -9.69 23.72
C GLU A 124 23.02 -10.83 23.57
N ALA A 125 21.77 -10.52 23.20
CA ALA A 125 20.76 -11.54 22.94
C ALA A 125 21.14 -12.45 21.75
N MET A 126 21.80 -11.90 20.72
CA MET A 126 22.28 -12.67 19.57
C MET A 126 23.54 -13.50 19.88
N SER A 127 24.44 -13.02 20.74
CA SER A 127 25.65 -13.77 21.12
C SER A 127 25.37 -14.87 22.15
N GLY A 128 24.32 -14.70 22.96
CA GLY A 128 23.78 -15.70 23.87
C GLY A 128 22.93 -16.80 23.21
N LEU A 129 22.81 -16.81 21.87
CA LEU A 129 22.07 -17.80 21.09
C LEU A 129 22.69 -19.20 21.23
N SER A 130 22.33 -19.89 22.31
CA SER A 130 22.22 -21.35 22.30
C SER A 130 20.89 -21.73 21.62
N SER A 131 20.81 -22.91 21.03
CA SER A 131 19.70 -23.32 20.14
C SER A 131 18.29 -23.28 20.76
N ASP A 132 18.17 -23.05 22.08
CA ASP A 132 16.90 -23.02 22.82
C ASP A 132 16.46 -21.63 23.32
N ASP A 133 17.25 -20.56 23.20
CA ASP A 133 16.91 -19.24 23.78
C ASP A 133 16.34 -18.22 22.78
N VAL A 134 15.37 -18.67 21.98
CA VAL A 134 14.59 -17.79 21.09
C VAL A 134 13.79 -16.75 21.89
N ALA A 135 13.45 -17.06 23.14
CA ALA A 135 12.67 -16.19 24.02
C ALA A 135 13.44 -14.90 24.39
N GLY A 136 14.74 -15.00 24.68
CA GLY A 136 15.60 -13.85 24.97
C GLY A 136 15.69 -12.86 23.79
N VAL A 137 15.90 -13.37 22.58
CA VAL A 137 15.93 -12.54 21.35
C VAL A 137 14.58 -11.87 21.11
N LEU A 138 13.47 -12.61 21.23
CA LEU A 138 12.14 -12.03 21.07
C LEU A 138 11.88 -10.92 22.10
N ALA A 139 12.29 -11.11 23.36
CA ALA A 139 12.15 -10.10 24.40
C ALA A 139 12.95 -8.82 24.07
N ALA A 140 14.21 -8.97 23.64
CA ALA A 140 15.07 -7.85 23.25
C ALA A 140 14.52 -7.08 22.03
N MET A 141 13.84 -7.75 21.10
CA MET A 141 13.26 -7.13 19.91
C MET A 141 11.92 -6.40 20.14
N ARG A 142 11.21 -6.66 21.25
CA ARG A 142 9.86 -6.10 21.50
C ARG A 142 9.85 -4.57 21.45
N ALA A 143 10.73 -3.93 22.22
CA ALA A 143 10.79 -2.48 22.31
C ALA A 143 11.15 -1.78 20.99
N PRO A 144 12.23 -2.18 20.28
CA PRO A 144 12.59 -1.56 19.01
C PRO A 144 11.54 -1.81 17.91
N ILE A 145 10.93 -3.00 17.85
CA ILE A 145 9.84 -3.28 16.90
C ILE A 145 8.62 -2.40 17.19
N ALA A 146 8.23 -2.25 18.46
CA ALA A 146 7.10 -1.41 18.84
C ALA A 146 7.35 0.07 18.48
N LEU A 147 8.54 0.59 18.77
CA LEU A 147 8.93 1.95 18.41
C LEU A 147 8.95 2.15 16.89
N PHE A 148 9.54 1.22 16.15
CA PHE A 148 9.52 1.23 14.68
C PHE A 148 8.09 1.22 14.14
N GLY A 149 7.21 0.37 14.69
CA GLY A 149 5.81 0.30 14.30
C GLY A 149 5.07 1.63 14.48
N ILE A 150 5.28 2.33 15.59
CA ILE A 150 4.69 3.66 15.84
C ILE A 150 5.18 4.66 14.80
N LEU A 151 6.50 4.73 14.59
CA LEU A 151 7.10 5.64 13.59
C LEU A 151 6.61 5.31 12.17
N TYR A 152 6.49 4.03 11.85
CA TYR A 152 6.01 3.57 10.57
C TYR A 152 4.55 3.95 10.31
N VAL A 153 3.67 3.87 11.31
CA VAL A 153 2.27 4.34 11.18
C VAL A 153 2.21 5.84 10.87
N ILE A 154 3.07 6.64 11.49
CA ILE A 154 3.17 8.08 11.19
C ILE A 154 3.63 8.30 9.75
N ILE A 155 4.69 7.61 9.32
CA ILE A 155 5.20 7.68 7.93
C ILE A 155 4.10 7.24 6.96
N ALA A 156 3.44 6.12 7.20
CA ALA A 156 2.34 5.64 6.36
C ALA A 156 1.24 6.70 6.21
N GLY A 157 0.82 7.35 7.30
CA GLY A 157 -0.17 8.44 7.24
C GLY A 157 0.31 9.66 6.44
N LEU A 158 1.59 10.03 6.55
CA LEU A 158 2.17 11.13 5.77
C LEU A 158 2.18 10.83 4.26
N PHE A 159 2.37 9.58 3.86
CA PHE A 159 2.51 9.21 2.46
C PHE A 159 1.23 8.64 1.84
N TRP A 160 0.22 8.26 2.62
CA TRP A 160 -0.97 7.55 2.15
C TRP A 160 -1.69 8.24 0.97
N HIS A 161 -2.01 9.53 1.12
CA HIS A 161 -2.70 10.33 0.11
C HIS A 161 -1.76 11.25 -0.69
N ALA A 162 -0.49 11.38 -0.27
CA ALA A 162 0.43 12.36 -0.86
C ALA A 162 0.67 12.17 -2.38
N PRO A 163 0.83 10.95 -2.93
CA PRO A 163 0.99 10.76 -4.38
C PRO A 163 -0.19 11.30 -5.18
N ALA A 164 -1.42 11.01 -4.72
CA ALA A 164 -2.65 11.47 -5.33
C ALA A 164 -2.78 13.00 -5.28
N LEU A 165 -2.46 13.60 -4.14
CA LEU A 165 -2.46 15.05 -3.96
C LEU A 165 -1.44 15.76 -4.88
N VAL A 166 -0.28 15.15 -5.11
CA VAL A 166 0.71 15.66 -6.08
C VAL A 166 0.21 15.49 -7.52
N ALA A 167 -0.38 14.33 -7.86
CA ALA A 167 -0.85 14.06 -9.22
C ALA A 167 -2.05 14.93 -9.62
N TRP A 168 -3.08 14.99 -8.77
CA TRP A 168 -4.35 15.64 -9.09
C TRP A 168 -4.39 17.13 -8.78
N HIS A 169 -3.74 17.55 -7.70
CA HIS A 169 -3.75 18.96 -7.27
C HIS A 169 -2.43 19.69 -7.52
N ARG A 170 -1.45 19.02 -8.15
CA ARG A 170 -0.12 19.57 -8.50
C ARG A 170 0.62 20.18 -7.30
N LEU A 171 0.35 19.70 -6.09
CA LEU A 171 0.98 20.20 -4.88
C LEU A 171 2.49 19.92 -4.88
N GLY A 172 3.25 20.75 -4.16
CA GLY A 172 4.61 20.42 -3.76
C GLY A 172 4.63 19.29 -2.72
N ILE A 173 5.66 18.46 -2.72
CA ILE A 173 5.78 17.26 -1.85
C ILE A 173 5.51 17.59 -0.39
N ARG A 174 6.14 18.64 0.15
CA ARG A 174 5.96 19.06 1.56
C ARG A 174 4.50 19.34 1.92
N LYS A 175 3.78 20.08 1.05
CA LYS A 175 2.34 20.38 1.27
C LYS A 175 1.49 19.11 1.15
N ALA A 176 1.81 18.23 0.20
CA ALA A 176 1.09 16.97 0.03
C ALA A 176 1.23 16.04 1.25
N LEU A 177 2.45 15.91 1.80
CA LEU A 177 2.69 15.14 3.03
C LEU A 177 1.92 15.71 4.22
N PHE A 178 1.94 17.04 4.39
CA PHE A 178 1.18 17.71 5.45
C PHE A 178 -0.32 17.43 5.35
N PHE A 179 -0.92 17.65 4.17
CA PHE A 179 -2.36 17.40 3.99
C PHE A 179 -2.72 15.92 4.13
N SER A 180 -1.87 14.99 3.67
CA SER A 180 -2.06 13.54 3.88
C SER A 180 -2.04 13.19 5.37
N GLY A 181 -1.02 13.65 6.11
CA GLY A 181 -0.90 13.37 7.54
C GLY A 181 -2.10 13.88 8.33
N ILE A 182 -2.53 15.12 8.09
CA ILE A 182 -3.73 15.69 8.73
C ILE A 182 -4.99 14.91 8.35
N ALA A 183 -5.13 14.51 7.08
CA ALA A 183 -6.26 13.72 6.62
C ALA A 183 -6.33 12.34 7.30
N CYS A 184 -5.21 11.62 7.37
CA CYS A 184 -5.14 10.33 8.07
C CYS A 184 -5.38 10.48 9.57
N TRP A 185 -4.82 11.51 10.22
CA TRP A 185 -5.03 11.77 11.64
C TRP A 185 -6.51 12.04 11.98
N ARG A 186 -7.18 12.87 11.16
CA ARG A 186 -8.62 13.16 11.29
C ARG A 186 -9.50 11.93 11.08
N ASN A 187 -9.02 10.93 10.34
CA ASN A 187 -9.75 9.73 9.97
C ASN A 187 -9.16 8.43 10.54
N LYS A 188 -8.36 8.51 11.62
CA LYS A 188 -7.66 7.36 12.21
C LYS A 188 -8.56 6.16 12.54
N GLY A 189 -9.79 6.41 13.00
CA GLY A 189 -10.77 5.36 13.29
C GLY A 189 -11.26 4.63 12.03
N ALA A 190 -11.43 5.35 10.92
CA ALA A 190 -11.76 4.75 9.63
C ALA A 190 -10.58 3.93 9.10
N PHE A 191 -9.36 4.44 9.21
CA PHE A 191 -8.14 3.69 8.86
C PHE A 191 -7.95 2.42 9.71
N LEU A 192 -8.25 2.48 11.01
CA LEU A 192 -8.19 1.31 11.88
C LEU A 192 -9.19 0.24 11.45
N MET A 193 -10.43 0.63 11.16
CA MET A 193 -11.46 -0.28 10.65
C MET A 193 -11.10 -0.85 9.27
N TYR A 194 -10.52 -0.02 8.40
CA TYR A 194 -10.05 -0.45 7.08
C TYR A 194 -8.93 -1.49 7.19
N GLY A 195 -7.93 -1.24 8.05
CA GLY A 195 -6.86 -2.19 8.35
C GLY A 195 -7.39 -3.49 8.97
N ALA A 196 -8.30 -3.40 9.93
CA ALA A 196 -8.95 -4.58 10.54
C ALA A 196 -9.73 -5.40 9.51
N THR A 197 -10.43 -4.74 8.58
CA THR A 197 -11.16 -5.42 7.50
C THR A 197 -10.21 -6.21 6.61
N TRP A 198 -9.11 -5.61 6.17
CA TRP A 198 -8.12 -6.30 5.33
C TRP A 198 -7.37 -7.39 6.08
N LEU A 199 -7.09 -7.19 7.38
CA LEU A 199 -6.52 -8.24 8.22
C LEU A 199 -7.43 -9.47 8.27
N LEU A 200 -8.74 -9.28 8.44
CA LEU A 200 -9.71 -10.39 8.41
C LEU A 200 -9.74 -11.10 7.06
N VAL A 201 -9.63 -10.36 5.95
CA VAL A 201 -9.55 -10.96 4.60
C VAL A 201 -8.29 -11.81 4.45
N VAL A 202 -7.13 -11.31 4.87
CA VAL A 202 -5.86 -12.06 4.81
C VAL A 202 -5.95 -13.32 5.69
N LEU A 203 -6.42 -13.19 6.94
CA LEU A 203 -6.60 -14.34 7.83
C LEU A 203 -7.57 -15.39 7.25
N ALA A 204 -8.63 -14.96 6.56
CA ALA A 204 -9.55 -15.87 5.89
C ALA A 204 -8.91 -16.62 4.72
N LEU A 205 -8.04 -15.96 3.94
CA LEU A 205 -7.28 -16.60 2.86
C LEU A 205 -6.30 -17.63 3.41
N GLU A 206 -5.52 -17.25 4.43
CA GLU A 206 -4.56 -18.15 5.11
C GLU A 206 -5.26 -19.36 5.73
N LEU A 207 -6.41 -19.15 6.40
CA LEU A 207 -7.23 -20.24 6.92
C LEU A 207 -7.71 -21.16 5.79
N GLY A 208 -8.13 -20.60 4.66
CA GLY A 208 -8.50 -21.38 3.48
C GLY A 208 -7.37 -22.30 3.01
N GLY A 209 -6.14 -21.78 2.97
CA GLY A 209 -4.94 -22.56 2.70
C GLY A 209 -4.69 -23.70 3.67
N GLY A 210 -4.70 -23.38 4.97
CA GLY A 210 -4.52 -24.37 6.03
C GLY A 210 -5.58 -25.48 5.99
N LEU A 211 -6.82 -25.16 5.62
CA LEU A 211 -7.89 -26.15 5.45
C LEU A 211 -7.65 -27.08 4.26
N LEU A 212 -7.14 -26.56 3.14
CA LEU A 212 -6.79 -27.40 1.98
C LEU A 212 -5.67 -28.40 2.35
N GLU A 213 -4.68 -27.95 3.10
CA GLU A 213 -3.59 -28.82 3.57
C GLU A 213 -4.08 -29.83 4.61
N ALA A 214 -4.99 -29.43 5.51
CA ALA A 214 -5.58 -30.32 6.50
C ALA A 214 -6.40 -31.47 5.88
N VAL A 215 -6.98 -31.29 4.69
CA VAL A 215 -7.66 -32.36 3.95
C VAL A 215 -6.72 -33.20 3.07
N GLY A 216 -5.41 -32.99 3.19
CA GLY A 216 -4.37 -33.79 2.54
C GLY A 216 -3.83 -33.23 1.22
N MET A 217 -4.17 -31.99 0.84
CA MET A 217 -3.51 -31.35 -0.31
C MET A 217 -2.07 -30.99 0.01
N SER A 218 -1.17 -31.12 -0.97
CA SER A 218 0.21 -30.64 -0.80
C SER A 218 0.24 -29.11 -0.72
N PRO A 219 1.23 -28.51 -0.03
CA PRO A 219 1.39 -27.06 0.03
C PRO A 219 1.48 -26.41 -1.37
N THR A 220 2.08 -27.10 -2.34
CA THR A 220 2.13 -26.63 -3.73
C THR A 220 0.75 -26.51 -4.36
N ILE A 221 -0.12 -27.51 -4.18
CA ILE A 221 -1.48 -27.49 -4.73
C ILE A 221 -2.33 -26.45 -3.99
N SER A 222 -2.23 -26.38 -2.66
CA SER A 222 -2.88 -25.34 -1.84
C SER A 222 -2.51 -23.93 -2.34
N GLY A 223 -1.22 -23.66 -2.54
CA GLY A 223 -0.73 -22.40 -3.07
C GLY A 223 -1.26 -22.07 -4.47
N LEU A 224 -1.30 -23.05 -5.38
CA LEU A 224 -1.85 -22.87 -6.73
C LEU A 224 -3.35 -22.53 -6.71
N ILE A 225 -4.13 -23.17 -5.82
CA ILE A 225 -5.55 -22.88 -5.64
C ILE A 225 -5.75 -21.48 -5.03
N GLN A 226 -4.93 -21.10 -4.05
CA GLN A 226 -5.01 -19.80 -3.38
C GLN A 226 -4.56 -18.62 -4.23
N MET A 227 -3.67 -18.84 -5.18
CA MET A 227 -3.10 -17.79 -6.04
C MET A 227 -4.16 -16.85 -6.66
N PRO A 228 -5.20 -17.33 -7.37
CA PRO A 228 -6.22 -16.44 -7.93
C PRO A 228 -6.98 -15.64 -6.87
N PHE A 229 -7.27 -16.22 -5.70
CA PHE A 229 -7.95 -15.51 -4.61
C PHE A 229 -7.09 -14.37 -4.05
N ASN A 230 -5.78 -14.60 -3.90
CA ASN A 230 -4.83 -13.57 -3.50
C ASN A 230 -4.77 -12.42 -4.51
N PHE A 231 -4.75 -12.72 -5.81
CA PHE A 231 -4.76 -11.68 -6.86
C PHE A 231 -6.09 -10.92 -6.92
N VAL A 232 -7.22 -11.58 -6.70
CA VAL A 232 -8.52 -10.90 -6.59
C VAL A 232 -8.56 -10.00 -5.35
N ALA A 233 -8.09 -10.48 -4.19
CA ALA A 233 -7.98 -9.68 -2.98
C ALA A 233 -7.08 -8.45 -3.19
N ALA A 234 -5.93 -8.62 -3.85
CA ALA A 234 -5.05 -7.51 -4.22
C ALA A 234 -5.72 -6.51 -5.18
N ALA A 235 -6.44 -6.99 -6.19
CA ALA A 235 -7.18 -6.12 -7.11
C ALA A 235 -8.26 -5.30 -6.40
N VAL A 236 -9.00 -5.92 -5.47
CA VAL A 236 -10.00 -5.22 -4.63
C VAL A 236 -9.34 -4.22 -3.68
N LEU A 237 -8.18 -4.56 -3.10
CA LEU A 237 -7.38 -3.66 -2.27
C LEU A 237 -6.98 -2.41 -3.05
N TYR A 238 -6.45 -2.60 -4.26
CA TYR A 238 -6.09 -1.52 -5.17
C TYR A 238 -7.29 -0.64 -5.52
N CYS A 239 -8.45 -1.25 -5.81
CA CYS A 239 -9.69 -0.50 -6.01
C CYS A 239 -10.10 0.31 -4.78
N SER A 240 -9.93 -0.22 -3.58
CA SER A 240 -10.35 0.43 -2.33
C SER A 240 -9.51 1.66 -1.94
N PHE A 241 -8.33 1.85 -2.54
CA PHE A 241 -7.57 3.09 -2.38
C PHE A 241 -8.28 4.32 -2.95
N TYR A 242 -9.08 4.14 -4.01
CA TYR A 242 -9.83 5.24 -4.63
C TYR A 242 -10.93 5.82 -3.73
N PRO A 243 -11.90 5.05 -3.20
CA PRO A 243 -12.90 5.56 -2.27
C PRO A 243 -12.29 6.06 -0.95
N THR A 244 -11.14 5.48 -0.52
CA THR A 244 -10.37 6.02 0.61
C THR A 244 -9.95 7.47 0.37
N TYR A 245 -9.56 7.83 -0.86
CA TYR A 245 -9.26 9.22 -1.21
C TYR A 245 -10.53 10.06 -1.38
N THR A 246 -11.49 9.60 -2.21
CA THR A 246 -12.61 10.46 -2.64
C THR A 246 -13.59 10.77 -1.52
N SER A 247 -13.75 9.87 -0.55
CA SER A 247 -14.53 10.16 0.66
C SER A 247 -13.88 11.21 1.57
N VAL A 248 -12.56 11.37 1.52
CA VAL A 248 -11.79 12.30 2.38
C VAL A 248 -11.61 13.66 1.71
N PHE A 249 -11.32 13.69 0.41
CA PHE A 249 -10.99 14.90 -0.35
C PHE A 249 -12.03 15.29 -1.40
N GLY A 250 -13.06 14.48 -1.63
CA GLY A 250 -14.01 14.65 -2.72
C GLY A 250 -13.51 14.05 -4.04
N ALA A 251 -14.33 14.18 -5.09
CA ALA A 251 -13.96 13.74 -6.42
C ALA A 251 -12.67 14.45 -6.89
N PRO A 252 -11.75 13.74 -7.57
CA PRO A 252 -10.59 14.38 -8.17
C PRO A 252 -11.03 15.50 -9.13
N PRO A 253 -10.26 16.59 -9.26
CA PRO A 253 -10.54 17.60 -10.28
C PRO A 253 -10.71 16.95 -11.66
N ALA A 254 -11.63 17.47 -12.47
CA ALA A 254 -11.71 17.09 -13.87
C ALA A 254 -10.29 17.18 -14.47
N PRO A 255 -9.87 16.21 -15.31
CA PRO A 255 -8.52 16.22 -15.84
C PRO A 255 -8.27 17.55 -16.53
N GLY A 256 -7.39 18.38 -15.97
CA GLY A 256 -6.85 19.58 -16.61
C GLY A 256 -5.86 19.23 -17.73
N PHE A 257 -6.23 18.22 -18.53
CA PHE A 257 -5.55 17.83 -19.75
C PHE A 257 -6.48 18.20 -20.88
N GLY A 258 -6.00 19.12 -21.72
CA GLY A 258 -6.77 19.76 -22.76
C GLY A 258 -7.53 18.78 -23.64
N ASN A 259 -8.67 19.27 -24.10
CA ASN A 259 -9.19 18.94 -25.41
C ASN A 259 -8.03 19.09 -26.42
N GLY A 260 -7.39 17.97 -26.74
CA GLY A 260 -6.61 17.81 -27.95
C GLY A 260 -7.40 16.85 -28.82
N SER A 261 -8.21 17.44 -29.70
CA SER A 261 -8.59 16.87 -31.00
C SER A 261 -7.44 16.10 -31.63
#